data_AF-A0ABD0RJK0-F1
#
_entry.id   AF-A0ABD0RJK0-F1
#
_cell.length_a   1.000
_cell.length_b   1.000
_cell.length_c   1.000
_cell.angle_alpha   90.00
_cell.angle_beta   90.00
_cell.angle_gamma   90.00
#
_symmetry.space_group_name_H-M   'P 1'
#
loop_
_entity.id
_entity.type
_entity.pdbx_description
1 polymer ?
#
loop_
_entity_poly.entity_id
_entity_poly.type
_entity_poly.pdbx_seq_one_letter_code
_entity_poly.pdbx_strand_id
1 'polypeptide(L)'
;KFRGGRNPQPRRALPSAHYRDRAETTESFSLDFTAVEENMDNFMTQVKNLAQSLYPCSAQKLDYDMKLHFLENTSVTCNDGTPAG
;
A
#
# COMPACT_ATOMS: atom_id res chain seq x y z
N LYS A 1 -12.28 55.21 -25.72
CA LYS A 1 -11.70 55.33 -24.36
C LYS A 1 -11.70 53.95 -23.72
N PHE A 2 -10.51 53.47 -23.35
CA PHE A 2 -10.17 52.15 -22.81
C PHE A 2 -11.09 51.64 -21.70
N ARG A 3 -11.32 50.31 -21.65
CA ARG A 3 -10.71 49.38 -20.66
C ARG A 3 -11.17 47.94 -20.91
N GLY A 4 -10.19 47.07 -21.20
CA GLY A 4 -10.34 45.62 -21.08
C GLY A 4 -10.37 45.21 -19.61
N GLY A 5 -10.81 43.98 -19.36
CA GLY A 5 -10.81 43.41 -18.02
C GLY A 5 -11.12 41.91 -18.05
N ARG A 6 -10.08 41.11 -18.30
CA ARG A 6 -10.07 39.68 -17.96
C ARG A 6 -10.33 39.57 -16.46
N ASN A 7 -11.31 38.79 -16.07
CA ASN A 7 -11.58 38.46 -14.66
C ASN A 7 -10.71 37.24 -14.29
N PRO A 8 -9.70 37.35 -13.41
CA PRO A 8 -9.01 36.20 -12.86
C PRO A 8 -9.79 35.74 -11.62
N GLN A 9 -10.49 34.61 -11.71
CA GLN A 9 -10.99 33.94 -10.50
C GLN A 9 -9.79 33.41 -9.68
N PRO A 10 -9.72 33.72 -8.38
CA PRO A 10 -8.65 33.23 -7.51
C PRO A 10 -8.78 31.74 -7.26
N ARG A 11 -7.62 31.07 -7.24
CA ARG A 11 -7.42 29.65 -6.86
C ARG A 11 -8.22 29.33 -5.58
N ARG A 12 -9.11 28.33 -5.65
CA ARG A 12 -9.57 27.63 -4.45
C ARG A 12 -8.35 26.99 -3.78
N ALA A 13 -7.99 27.49 -2.61
CA ALA A 13 -7.05 26.83 -1.72
C ALA A 13 -7.65 25.49 -1.30
N LEU A 14 -6.93 24.39 -1.55
CA LEU A 14 -7.19 23.12 -0.90
C LEU A 14 -7.04 23.31 0.61
N PRO A 15 -7.91 22.73 1.45
CA PRO A 15 -7.64 22.67 2.87
C PRO A 15 -6.33 21.90 3.08
N SER A 16 -5.36 22.56 3.70
CA SER A 16 -4.15 21.93 4.22
C SER A 16 -4.58 20.90 5.26
N ALA A 17 -4.74 19.65 4.82
CA ALA A 17 -4.71 18.54 5.73
C ALA A 17 -3.39 18.64 6.48
N HIS A 18 -3.47 18.86 7.80
CA HIS A 18 -2.35 18.65 8.69
C HIS A 18 -1.94 17.17 8.55
N TYR A 19 -1.06 16.90 7.58
CA TYR A 19 -0.19 15.74 7.55
C TYR A 19 0.72 15.91 8.77
N ARG A 20 0.18 15.56 9.94
CA ARG A 20 1.00 15.14 11.05
C ARG A 20 1.86 14.00 10.52
N ASP A 21 3.13 14.29 10.33
CA ASP A 21 4.19 13.51 10.95
C ASP A 21 3.96 11.98 10.90
N ARG A 22 3.74 11.49 9.67
CA ARG A 22 3.88 10.08 9.30
C ARG A 22 4.89 9.95 8.17
N ALA A 23 5.86 10.85 8.18
CA ALA A 23 7.16 10.53 7.64
C ALA A 23 7.80 9.50 8.59
N GLU A 24 8.50 8.51 8.03
CA GLU A 24 9.57 7.81 8.76
C GLU A 24 9.21 6.59 9.62
N THR A 25 8.30 5.71 9.16
CA THR A 25 8.31 4.27 9.56
C THR A 25 7.71 3.34 8.50
N THR A 26 7.72 3.73 7.22
CA THR A 26 7.51 2.75 6.16
C THR A 26 8.85 2.05 5.95
N GLU A 27 9.18 1.08 6.82
CA GLU A 27 10.32 0.19 6.58
C GLU A 27 9.96 -0.78 5.45
N SER A 28 9.90 -0.24 4.22
CA SER A 28 9.84 -1.02 3.00
C SER A 28 11.27 -1.40 2.63
N PHE A 29 11.66 -2.64 2.87
CA PHE A 29 12.92 -3.19 2.38
C PHE A 29 12.71 -3.74 0.95
N SER A 30 13.69 -3.52 0.08
CA SER A 30 13.66 -4.04 -1.29
C SER A 30 13.96 -5.54 -1.27
N LEU A 31 13.09 -6.34 -1.90
CA LEU A 31 13.32 -7.77 -2.11
C LEU A 31 13.88 -7.98 -3.53
N ASP A 32 15.03 -8.65 -3.59
CA ASP A 32 15.62 -9.10 -4.86
C ASP A 32 15.40 -10.60 -4.97
N PHE A 33 14.69 -11.01 -6.03
CA PHE A 33 14.34 -12.39 -6.31
C PHE A 33 15.13 -12.97 -7.48
N THR A 34 16.20 -12.31 -7.92
CA THR A 34 17.16 -12.93 -8.85
C THR A 34 17.76 -14.18 -8.20
N ALA A 35 17.93 -15.26 -8.98
CA ALA A 35 18.34 -16.55 -8.44
C ALA A 35 19.68 -16.44 -7.70
N VAL A 36 19.64 -16.56 -6.37
CA VAL A 36 20.78 -16.36 -5.49
C VAL A 36 21.50 -17.71 -5.29
N GLU A 37 22.50 -18.00 -6.11
CA GLU A 37 23.39 -19.16 -5.87
C GLU A 37 24.54 -18.84 -4.90
N GLU A 38 24.95 -17.58 -4.73
CA GLU A 38 26.15 -17.21 -3.95
C GLU A 38 25.91 -16.41 -2.66
N ASN A 39 24.67 -16.08 -2.29
CA ASN A 39 24.41 -15.08 -1.24
C ASN A 39 23.22 -15.42 -0.31
N MET A 40 23.16 -16.68 0.15
CA MET A 40 22.07 -17.20 0.97
C MET A 40 21.86 -16.42 2.28
N ASP A 41 22.93 -15.90 2.90
CA ASP A 41 22.84 -15.15 4.16
C ASP A 41 22.08 -13.81 4.00
N ASN A 42 22.28 -13.12 2.88
CA ASN A 42 21.57 -11.89 2.57
C ASN A 42 20.10 -12.18 2.22
N PHE A 43 19.84 -13.27 1.50
CA PHE A 43 18.46 -13.72 1.25
C PHE A 43 17.74 -14.07 2.55
N MET A 44 18.36 -14.82 3.45
CA MET A 44 17.79 -15.17 4.76
C MET A 44 17.59 -13.92 5.64
N THR A 45 18.44 -12.91 5.51
CA THR A 45 18.26 -11.62 6.18
C THR A 45 17.03 -10.89 5.64
N GLN A 46 16.83 -10.86 4.32
CA GLN A 46 15.62 -10.30 3.71
C GLN A 46 14.35 -11.03 4.14
N VAL A 47 14.38 -12.36 4.22
CA VAL A 47 13.26 -13.18 4.70
C VAL A 47 12.93 -12.86 6.16
N LYS A 48 13.95 -12.70 7.03
CA LYS A 48 13.76 -12.31 8.43
C LYS A 48 13.13 -10.93 8.57
N ASN A 49 13.61 -9.95 7.80
CA ASN A 49 13.06 -8.60 7.81
C ASN A 49 11.59 -8.60 7.36
N LEU A 50 11.26 -9.35 6.31
CA LEU A 50 9.87 -9.54 5.87
C LEU A 50 8.99 -10.14 6.96
N ALA A 51 9.45 -11.21 7.60
CA ALA A 51 8.71 -11.84 8.69
C ALA A 51 8.48 -10.87 9.86
N GLN A 52 9.50 -10.08 10.23
CA GLN A 52 9.39 -9.09 11.30
C GLN A 52 8.41 -7.97 10.96
N SER A 53 8.44 -7.42 9.73
CA SER A 53 7.51 -6.39 9.30
C SER A 53 6.05 -6.89 9.25
N LEU A 54 5.84 -8.18 8.99
CA LEU A 54 4.50 -8.79 8.94
C LEU A 54 3.98 -9.26 10.31
N TYR A 55 4.85 -9.43 11.31
CA TYR A 55 4.48 -9.91 12.65
C TYR A 55 3.38 -9.06 13.32
N PRO A 56 3.39 -7.71 13.26
CA PRO A 56 2.32 -6.89 13.83
C PRO A 56 0.94 -7.13 13.21
N CYS A 57 0.88 -7.65 11.97
CA CYS A 57 -0.38 -7.93 11.27
C CYS A 57 -0.95 -9.31 11.62
N SER A 58 -0.10 -10.27 12.00
CA SER A 58 -0.49 -11.66 12.28
C SER A 58 -0.57 -11.99 13.77
N ALA A 59 0.17 -11.27 14.62
CA ALA A 59 0.21 -11.51 16.08
C ALA A 59 -0.98 -10.89 16.83
N GLN A 60 -1.63 -9.89 16.25
CA GLN A 60 -2.85 -9.32 16.82
C GLN A 60 -4.00 -10.28 16.52
N LYS A 61 -4.52 -10.91 17.57
CA LYS A 61 -5.79 -11.64 17.49
C LYS A 61 -6.85 -10.63 17.07
N LEU A 62 -7.38 -10.76 15.86
CA LEU A 62 -8.55 -10.00 15.45
C LEU A 62 -9.66 -10.38 16.43
N ASP A 63 -10.23 -9.40 17.13
CA ASP A 63 -11.34 -9.62 18.07
C ASP A 63 -12.58 -10.21 17.37
N TYR A 64 -12.62 -10.11 16.04
CA TYR A 64 -13.67 -10.64 15.19
C TYR A 64 -13.08 -11.59 14.16
N ASP A 65 -13.64 -12.80 14.06
CA ASP A 65 -13.33 -13.72 12.98
C ASP A 65 -13.73 -13.08 11.64
N MET A 66 -12.77 -12.94 10.72
CA MET A 66 -13.06 -12.50 9.36
C MET A 66 -13.72 -13.64 8.58
N LYS A 67 -14.80 -13.32 7.87
CA LYS A 67 -15.51 -14.25 6.99
C LYS A 67 -15.30 -13.83 5.54
N LEU A 68 -14.95 -14.77 4.68
CA LEU A 68 -14.81 -14.55 3.24
C LEU A 68 -16.16 -14.24 2.60
N HIS A 69 -16.21 -13.21 1.73
CA HIS A 69 -17.40 -12.80 1.00
C HIS A 69 -17.08 -12.66 -0.49
N PHE A 70 -17.43 -13.67 -1.28
CA PHE A 70 -17.21 -13.62 -2.73
C PHE A 70 -17.88 -12.39 -3.38
N LEU A 71 -17.18 -11.80 -4.34
CA LEU A 71 -17.71 -10.74 -5.17
C LEU A 71 -18.89 -11.29 -5.99
N GLU A 72 -19.99 -10.53 -6.05
CA GLU A 72 -21.14 -10.89 -6.88
C GLU A 72 -20.79 -10.93 -8.38
N ASN A 73 -19.85 -10.07 -8.80
CA ASN A 73 -19.39 -10.05 -10.17
C ASN A 73 -18.32 -11.12 -10.42
N THR A 74 -18.74 -12.26 -10.96
CA THR A 74 -17.87 -13.40 -11.29
C THR A 74 -16.89 -13.14 -12.43
N SER A 75 -16.97 -11.97 -13.10
CA SER A 75 -15.95 -11.57 -14.07
C SER A 75 -14.66 -11.08 -13.40
N VAL A 76 -14.70 -10.77 -12.11
CA VAL A 76 -13.51 -10.39 -11.32
C VAL A 76 -12.94 -11.66 -10.71
N THR A 77 -11.83 -12.12 -11.27
CA THR A 77 -11.20 -13.39 -10.89
C THR A 77 -9.82 -13.17 -10.31
N CYS A 78 -9.38 -14.14 -9.51
CA CYS A 78 -7.98 -14.32 -9.17
C CYS A 78 -7.15 -14.70 -10.42
N ASN A 79 -5.84 -14.73 -10.26
CA ASN A 79 -4.91 -15.09 -11.36
C ASN A 79 -5.10 -16.52 -11.86
N ASP A 80 -5.68 -17.40 -11.04
CA ASP A 80 -6.01 -18.79 -11.38
C ASP A 80 -7.41 -18.95 -12.00
N GLY A 81 -8.16 -17.86 -12.17
CA GLY A 81 -9.51 -17.86 -12.73
C GLY A 81 -10.61 -18.14 -11.71
N THR A 82 -10.30 -18.37 -10.43
CA THR A 82 -11.32 -18.56 -9.39
C THR A 82 -11.98 -17.23 -9.00
N PRO A 83 -13.22 -17.23 -8.44
CA PRO A 83 -13.90 -16.01 -8.04
C PRO A 83 -13.19 -15.30 -6.88
N ALA A 84 -13.03 -13.97 -7.00
CA ALA A 84 -12.51 -13.14 -5.92
C ALA A 84 -13.54 -12.89 -4.79
N GLY A 85 -13.10 -12.39 -3.64
CA GLY A 85 -13.93 -12.10 -2.46
C GLY A 85 -13.22 -11.33 -1.37
#